data_AF-A0A0D0D3Z9-F1
#
_entry.id   AF-A0A0D0D3Z9-F1
#
_cell.length_a   1.000
_cell.length_b   1.000
_cell.length_c   1.000
_cell.angle_alpha   90.00
_cell.angle_beta   90.00
_cell.angle_gamma   90.00
#
_symmetry.space_group_name_H-M   'P 1'
#
loop_
_entity.id
_entity.type
_entity.pdbx_description
1 polymer ?
#
loop_
_entity_poly.entity_id
_entity_poly.type
_entity_poly.pdbx_seq_one_letter_code
_entity_poly.pdbx_strand_id
1 'polypeptide(L)'
;VADESQGVKITTETKDTPTITLEDLIPEPGESDEDDASQNWLDFKGKKIHKASVIRCLFSSELAKKSWEHLLRVRGYTRNFSPKTSLNCNDLTGEQFLVGDLAALLICSDKTIALAILQVTSIEQDKQCVSGVAEDSLRLSTVKTFVSGQILQMMPTATHDDDGNPTLPAMQQLLLWTGSYCKLAPLKRKKKSNSSAQTSTMSVSRKALIIRISGQTIHPLNLRIESTSHLPPTLWPIHSTETWAVSVIKLSAVVDALWELTELNQANSHVPKCGGDSDGFPYKLRDGTFFVSHGVVCTQADL
;
A
#
# COMPACT_ATOMS: atom_id res chain seq x y z
N VAL A 1 11.83 66.24 47.32
CA VAL A 1 12.78 66.72 46.30
C VAL A 1 13.14 65.50 45.48
N ALA A 2 12.27 65.17 44.52
CA ALA A 2 12.48 65.28 43.06
C ALA A 2 13.18 64.01 42.53
N ASP A 3 12.43 63.12 41.86
CA ASP A 3 12.29 63.00 40.38
C ASP A 3 13.43 62.10 39.85
N GLU A 4 13.28 61.06 39.02
CA GLU A 4 12.45 60.84 37.85
C GLU A 4 12.23 59.32 37.65
N SER A 5 11.00 58.90 37.34
CA SER A 5 10.70 57.58 36.79
C SER A 5 10.18 57.75 35.36
N GLN A 6 11.06 57.56 34.38
CA GLN A 6 10.70 57.61 32.96
C GLN A 6 9.86 56.38 32.57
N GLY A 7 8.58 56.60 32.32
CA GLY A 7 7.69 55.64 31.70
C GLY A 7 7.88 55.61 30.19
N VAL A 8 8.35 54.47 29.67
CA VAL A 8 8.35 54.18 28.23
C VAL A 8 6.93 53.75 27.83
N LYS A 9 6.22 54.61 27.11
CA LYS A 9 4.89 54.34 26.57
C LYS A 9 5.02 53.70 25.18
N ILE A 10 5.11 52.38 25.12
CA ILE A 10 5.08 51.64 23.85
C ILE A 10 3.63 51.63 23.36
N THR A 11 3.36 52.36 22.29
CA THR A 11 2.07 52.30 21.59
C THR A 11 2.23 51.29 20.46
N THR A 12 1.81 50.05 20.70
CA THR A 12 1.70 49.05 19.64
C THR A 12 0.40 49.30 18.88
N GLU A 13 0.48 49.94 17.73
CA GLU A 13 -0.58 49.91 16.73
C GLU A 13 -0.73 48.47 16.23
N THR A 14 -1.74 47.77 16.73
CA THR A 14 -2.18 46.48 16.20
C THR A 14 -2.75 46.72 14.82
N LYS A 15 -1.96 46.38 13.80
CA LYS A 15 -2.42 46.35 12.41
C LYS A 15 -3.28 45.09 12.27
N ASP A 16 -4.61 45.27 12.32
CA ASP A 16 -5.57 44.20 12.11
C ASP A 16 -5.35 43.56 10.74
N THR A 17 -4.70 42.41 10.71
CA THR A 17 -4.70 41.51 9.56
C THR A 17 -6.09 40.90 9.44
N PRO A 18 -6.79 41.06 8.31
CA PRO A 18 -8.12 40.47 8.14
C PRO A 18 -8.01 38.96 8.30
N THR A 19 -8.70 38.44 9.31
CA THR A 19 -8.83 37.01 9.56
C THR A 19 -9.83 36.49 8.55
N ILE A 20 -9.36 35.93 7.45
CA ILE A 20 -10.20 35.26 6.45
C ILE A 20 -10.73 33.99 7.11
N THR A 21 -12.02 33.95 7.42
CA THR A 21 -12.65 32.74 7.99
C THR A 21 -13.13 31.85 6.85
N LEU A 22 -13.35 30.55 7.15
CA LEU A 22 -13.75 29.59 6.12
C LEU A 22 -15.12 29.93 5.51
N GLU A 23 -15.94 30.73 6.21
CA GLU A 23 -17.22 31.22 5.73
C GLU A 23 -17.06 32.29 4.62
N ASP A 24 -15.95 33.05 4.61
CA ASP A 24 -15.66 34.06 3.57
C ASP A 24 -15.35 33.44 2.19
N LEU A 25 -15.15 32.11 2.14
CA LEU A 25 -14.89 31.36 0.92
C LEU A 25 -16.16 30.71 0.33
N ILE A 26 -17.30 30.84 1.01
CA ILE A 26 -18.58 30.30 0.54
C ILE A 26 -19.32 31.43 -0.18
N PRO A 27 -19.53 31.35 -1.51
CA PRO A 27 -20.26 32.39 -2.22
C PRO A 27 -21.68 32.52 -1.66
N GLU A 28 -22.11 33.76 -1.39
CA GLU A 28 -23.46 34.00 -0.88
C GLU A 28 -24.50 33.57 -1.93
N PRO A 29 -25.56 32.84 -1.53
CA PRO A 29 -26.57 32.35 -2.45
C PRO A 29 -27.43 33.53 -2.91
N GLY A 30 -27.08 34.14 -4.04
CA GLY A 30 -27.84 35.25 -4.60
C GLY A 30 -27.21 35.98 -5.78
N GLU A 31 -25.92 35.79 -6.05
CA GLU A 31 -25.31 36.30 -7.28
C GLU A 31 -25.61 35.34 -8.43
N SER A 32 -26.34 35.86 -9.42
CA SER A 32 -26.71 35.15 -10.64
C SER A 32 -25.48 34.54 -11.32
N ASP A 33 -25.44 33.21 -11.34
CA ASP A 33 -24.58 32.41 -12.21
C ASP A 33 -24.93 32.71 -13.69
N GLU A 34 -24.47 33.85 -14.21
CA GLU A 34 -23.99 33.84 -15.58
C GLU A 34 -22.75 32.96 -15.57
N ASP A 35 -22.99 31.65 -15.68
CA ASP A 35 -22.01 30.60 -15.89
C ASP A 35 -21.08 31.07 -17.00
N ASP A 36 -19.95 31.69 -16.63
CA ASP A 36 -18.84 31.95 -17.53
C ASP A 36 -18.20 30.58 -17.80
N ALA A 37 -18.92 29.78 -18.59
CA ALA A 37 -18.56 28.46 -19.02
C ALA A 37 -17.24 28.47 -19.79
N SER A 38 -16.67 29.64 -20.08
CA SER A 38 -15.32 29.79 -20.62
C SER A 38 -14.23 29.52 -19.56
N GLN A 39 -14.46 29.86 -18.29
CA GLN A 39 -13.43 29.76 -17.25
C GLN A 39 -13.07 28.32 -16.91
N ASN A 40 -13.96 27.37 -17.14
CA ASN A 40 -13.72 25.95 -16.81
C ASN A 40 -13.04 25.15 -17.93
N TRP A 41 -12.73 25.77 -19.07
CA TRP A 41 -12.16 25.10 -20.23
C TRP A 41 -10.80 25.70 -20.62
N LEU A 42 -9.93 24.84 -21.14
CA LEU A 42 -8.60 25.16 -21.65
C LEU A 42 -8.57 24.82 -23.14
N ASP A 43 -8.12 25.74 -23.98
CA ASP A 43 -7.88 25.41 -25.40
C ASP A 43 -6.47 24.82 -25.56
N PHE A 44 -6.40 23.57 -26.01
CA PHE A 44 -5.15 22.86 -26.29
C PHE A 44 -5.19 22.24 -27.68
N LYS A 45 -4.34 22.72 -28.59
CA LYS A 45 -4.28 22.27 -30.00
C LYS A 45 -5.64 22.32 -30.72
N GLY A 46 -6.41 23.40 -30.50
CA GLY A 46 -7.74 23.59 -31.10
C GLY A 46 -8.84 22.70 -30.52
N LYS A 47 -8.60 22.06 -29.35
CA LYS A 47 -9.61 21.31 -28.62
C LYS A 47 -9.81 21.95 -27.25
N LYS A 48 -11.07 22.20 -26.88
CA LYS A 48 -11.46 22.61 -25.53
C LYS A 48 -11.41 21.41 -24.59
N ILE A 49 -10.57 21.48 -23.57
CA ILE A 49 -10.41 20.47 -22.52
C ILE A 49 -10.84 21.09 -21.20
N HIS A 50 -11.79 20.46 -20.51
CA HIS A 50 -12.23 20.94 -19.20
C HIS A 50 -11.08 20.89 -18.18
N LYS A 51 -10.88 21.94 -17.37
CA LYS A 51 -9.84 22.04 -16.33
C LYS A 51 -9.86 20.83 -15.40
N ALA A 52 -11.05 20.40 -14.98
CA ALA A 52 -11.22 19.17 -14.18
C ALA A 52 -10.67 17.89 -14.85
N SER A 53 -10.68 17.77 -16.18
CA SER A 53 -10.04 16.64 -16.87
C SER A 53 -8.52 16.72 -16.82
N VAL A 54 -7.94 17.92 -16.93
CA VAL A 54 -6.48 18.10 -16.81
C VAL A 54 -6.01 17.82 -15.39
N ILE A 55 -6.72 18.35 -14.39
CA ILE A 55 -6.50 18.02 -12.97
C ILE A 55 -6.64 16.50 -12.77
N ARG A 56 -7.68 15.89 -13.31
CA ARG A 56 -7.83 14.41 -13.23
C ARG A 56 -6.64 13.69 -13.88
N CYS A 57 -6.13 14.11 -15.02
CA CYS A 57 -4.94 13.49 -15.63
C CYS A 57 -3.65 13.73 -14.84
N LEU A 58 -3.50 14.90 -14.23
CA LEU A 58 -2.31 15.24 -13.42
C LEU A 58 -2.29 14.51 -12.07
N PHE A 59 -3.45 14.33 -11.46
CA PHE A 59 -3.59 13.82 -10.09
C PHE A 59 -4.17 12.40 -9.99
N SER A 60 -4.53 11.75 -11.10
CA SER A 60 -4.91 10.33 -11.08
C SER A 60 -3.76 9.49 -11.59
N SER A 61 -3.33 8.47 -10.84
CA SER A 61 -2.36 7.49 -11.34
C SER A 61 -2.96 6.71 -12.53
N GLU A 62 -2.11 6.14 -13.39
CA GLU A 62 -2.54 5.35 -14.58
C GLU A 62 -3.48 4.18 -14.25
N LEU A 63 -3.59 3.80 -12.97
CA LEU A 63 -4.51 2.77 -12.46
C LEU A 63 -5.95 3.30 -12.24
N ALA A 64 -6.17 4.61 -12.27
CA ALA A 64 -7.51 5.22 -12.18
C ALA A 64 -8.24 5.13 -13.53
N LYS A 65 -8.40 3.91 -14.06
CA LYS A 65 -9.21 3.65 -15.24
C LYS A 65 -10.62 4.17 -14.98
N LYS A 66 -11.10 5.02 -15.88
CA LYS A 66 -12.45 5.59 -15.88
C LYS A 66 -13.46 4.43 -15.76
N SER A 67 -14.12 4.31 -14.60
CA SER A 67 -15.23 3.38 -14.44
C SER A 67 -16.30 3.74 -15.47
N TRP A 68 -16.65 2.78 -16.33
CA TRP A 68 -17.69 2.96 -17.35
C TRP A 68 -19.10 2.99 -16.74
N GLU A 69 -19.26 2.60 -15.48
CA GLU A 69 -20.56 2.59 -14.81
C GLU A 69 -20.91 3.96 -14.21
N HIS A 70 -22.01 4.54 -14.71
CA HIS A 70 -22.56 5.80 -14.20
C HIS A 70 -22.99 5.70 -12.72
N LEU A 71 -23.49 4.53 -12.28
CA LEU A 71 -23.96 4.34 -10.90
C LEU A 71 -22.84 4.42 -9.85
N LEU A 72 -21.61 4.07 -10.22
CA LEU A 72 -20.44 4.22 -9.35
C LEU A 72 -19.96 5.69 -9.23
N ARG A 73 -20.50 6.61 -10.04
CA ARG A 73 -20.20 8.06 -9.96
C ARG A 73 -21.14 8.83 -9.05
N VAL A 74 -22.37 8.34 -8.83
CA VAL A 74 -23.45 9.12 -8.18
C VAL A 74 -23.49 8.89 -6.66
N ARG A 75 -23.04 7.74 -6.17
CA ARG A 75 -22.74 7.59 -4.74
C ARG A 75 -21.35 8.15 -4.51
N GLY A 76 -21.24 9.15 -3.62
CA GLY A 76 -19.99 9.77 -3.17
C GLY A 76 -18.98 8.73 -2.67
N TYR A 77 -18.33 8.07 -3.61
CA TYR A 77 -17.24 7.16 -3.34
C TYR A 77 -16.08 8.00 -2.86
N THR A 78 -15.69 7.75 -1.62
CA THR A 78 -14.44 8.19 -1.01
C THR A 78 -13.35 7.99 -2.04
N ARG A 79 -12.92 9.10 -2.64
CA ARG A 79 -11.75 9.12 -3.50
C ARG A 79 -10.59 8.76 -2.59
N ASN A 80 -10.05 7.55 -2.74
CA ASN A 80 -8.68 7.33 -2.35
C ASN A 80 -7.85 8.22 -3.29
N PHE A 81 -7.52 9.41 -2.80
CA PHE A 81 -6.52 10.25 -3.43
C PHE A 81 -5.24 9.42 -3.42
N SER A 82 -4.80 8.98 -4.59
CA SER A 82 -3.39 8.72 -4.83
C SER A 82 -2.81 10.04 -5.30
N PRO A 83 -2.17 10.84 -4.44
CA PRO A 83 -1.05 11.60 -4.93
C PRO A 83 0.13 10.64 -5.04
N LYS A 84 1.13 11.07 -5.81
CA LYS A 84 2.50 10.59 -5.75
C LYS A 84 3.09 10.96 -4.39
N THR A 85 2.52 10.43 -3.31
CA THR A 85 3.12 10.55 -1.99
C THR A 85 4.40 9.74 -2.07
N SER A 86 5.53 10.39 -1.78
CA SER A 86 6.76 9.69 -1.49
C SER A 86 6.41 8.50 -0.60
N LEU A 87 6.76 7.29 -1.01
CA LEU A 87 6.52 6.08 -0.22
C LEU A 87 7.20 6.13 1.15
N ASN A 88 8.06 7.13 1.37
CA ASN A 88 8.78 7.40 2.61
C ASN A 88 8.22 8.61 3.39
N CYS A 89 7.02 9.11 3.07
CA CYS A 89 6.45 10.29 3.74
C CYS A 89 5.70 9.89 5.02
N ASN A 90 6.36 10.03 6.17
CA ASN A 90 5.76 9.77 7.49
C ASN A 90 5.18 11.05 8.16
N ASP A 91 5.34 12.21 7.52
CA ASP A 91 5.24 13.51 8.21
C ASP A 91 3.81 14.03 8.46
N LEU A 92 2.78 13.45 7.81
CA LEU A 92 1.41 14.02 7.84
C LEU A 92 0.38 13.17 8.61
N THR A 93 0.60 11.87 8.78
CA THR A 93 -0.39 10.94 9.33
C THR A 93 0.01 10.29 10.66
N GLY A 94 1.23 10.54 11.15
CA GLY A 94 1.74 9.91 12.37
C GLY A 94 1.93 8.39 12.21
N GLU A 95 1.86 7.64 13.30
CA GLU A 95 2.00 6.16 13.38
C GLU A 95 0.72 5.43 12.91
N GLN A 96 0.16 5.84 11.78
CA GLN A 96 -1.00 5.21 11.17
C GLN A 96 -0.57 4.30 10.02
N PHE A 97 -1.19 3.12 9.98
CA PHE A 97 -1.13 2.18 8.87
C PHE A 97 -2.31 2.43 7.92
N LEU A 98 -2.02 2.79 6.68
CA LEU A 98 -2.97 3.32 5.71
C LEU A 98 -3.23 2.34 4.55
N VAL A 99 -4.34 2.59 3.84
CA VAL A 99 -4.56 1.94 2.55
C VAL A 99 -3.52 2.43 1.54
N GLY A 100 -2.83 1.49 0.89
CA GLY A 100 -1.72 1.75 -0.02
C GLY A 100 -0.35 1.37 0.57
N ASP A 101 -0.26 1.24 1.89
CA ASP A 101 0.96 0.85 2.59
C ASP A 101 1.36 -0.58 2.25
N LEU A 102 2.63 -0.89 2.54
CA LEU A 102 3.18 -2.22 2.43
C LEU A 102 3.10 -2.95 3.77
N ALA A 103 2.82 -4.24 3.71
CA ALA A 103 2.92 -5.14 4.84
C ALA A 103 3.55 -6.45 4.42
N ALA A 104 4.23 -7.09 5.36
CA ALA A 104 4.72 -8.44 5.22
C ALA A 104 3.79 -9.42 5.92
N LEU A 105 3.66 -10.62 5.37
CA LEU A 105 2.99 -11.74 6.02
C LEU A 105 3.60 -13.08 5.59
N LEU A 106 3.34 -14.11 6.37
CA LEU A 106 3.64 -15.49 6.00
C LEU A 106 2.44 -16.08 5.26
N ILE A 107 2.70 -16.82 4.18
CA ILE A 107 1.70 -17.52 3.38
C ILE A 107 2.17 -18.96 3.15
N CYS A 108 1.28 -19.93 3.36
CA CYS A 108 1.57 -21.32 3.00
C CYS A 108 1.22 -21.51 1.51
N SER A 109 2.24 -21.72 0.70
CA SER A 109 2.13 -22.09 -0.71
C SER A 109 2.47 -23.56 -0.84
N ASP A 110 1.48 -24.38 -1.18
CA ASP A 110 1.56 -25.85 -1.14
C ASP A 110 2.03 -26.43 0.20
N LYS A 111 3.34 -26.65 0.35
CA LYS A 111 3.97 -27.29 1.53
C LYS A 111 5.01 -26.39 2.18
N THR A 112 5.22 -25.19 1.66
CA THR A 112 6.24 -24.26 2.13
C THR A 112 5.58 -22.98 2.63
N ILE A 113 6.14 -22.45 3.72
CA ILE A 113 5.74 -21.15 4.25
C ILE A 113 6.73 -20.11 3.72
N ALA A 114 6.20 -19.13 2.98
CA ALA A 114 7.00 -18.11 2.33
C ALA A 114 6.57 -16.72 2.80
N LEU A 115 7.53 -15.80 2.81
CA LEU A 115 7.26 -14.38 3.05
C LEU A 115 6.61 -13.77 1.82
N ALA A 116 5.44 -13.17 1.98
CA ALA A 116 4.80 -12.36 0.96
C ALA A 116 4.83 -10.88 1.36
N ILE A 117 5.10 -10.02 0.38
CA ILE A 117 4.95 -8.58 0.52
C ILE A 117 3.61 -8.20 -0.11
N LEU A 118 2.75 -7.61 0.70
CA LEU A 118 1.39 -7.22 0.38
C LEU A 118 1.31 -5.70 0.23
N GLN A 119 0.72 -5.22 -0.86
CA GLN A 119 0.22 -3.86 -0.92
C GLN A 119 -1.23 -3.82 -0.47
N VAL A 120 -1.52 -3.00 0.53
CA VAL A 120 -2.85 -2.88 1.13
C VAL A 120 -3.79 -2.17 0.16
N THR A 121 -4.94 -2.78 -0.11
CA THR A 121 -5.99 -2.23 -0.96
C THR A 121 -7.25 -1.84 -0.19
N SER A 122 -7.47 -2.42 1.00
CA SER A 122 -8.54 -2.00 1.90
C SER A 122 -8.27 -2.45 3.33
N ILE A 123 -8.67 -1.63 4.31
CA ILE A 123 -8.65 -1.97 5.73
C ILE A 123 -10.09 -1.96 6.23
N GLU A 124 -10.46 -3.01 6.97
CA GLU A 124 -11.78 -3.15 7.60
C GLU A 124 -11.60 -3.29 9.11
N GLN A 125 -12.19 -2.39 9.89
CA GLN A 125 -12.17 -2.42 11.34
C GLN A 125 -13.62 -2.51 11.83
N ASP A 126 -13.95 -3.53 12.63
CA ASP A 126 -15.29 -3.75 13.17
C ASP A 126 -16.42 -3.71 12.10
N LYS A 127 -16.15 -4.33 10.95
CA LYS A 127 -17.04 -4.41 9.77
C LYS A 127 -17.21 -3.10 9.00
N GLN A 128 -16.45 -2.07 9.34
CA GLN A 128 -16.44 -0.79 8.62
C GLN A 128 -15.15 -0.66 7.81
N CYS A 129 -15.26 -0.18 6.57
CA CYS A 129 -14.09 0.12 5.75
C CYS A 129 -13.49 1.45 6.22
N VAL A 130 -12.21 1.44 6.54
CA VAL A 130 -11.47 2.61 7.03
C VAL A 130 -10.27 2.89 6.12
N SER A 131 -9.85 4.15 6.05
CA SER A 131 -8.68 4.57 5.25
C SER A 131 -7.35 4.27 5.93
N GLY A 132 -7.36 4.08 7.26
CA GLY A 132 -6.19 3.80 8.06
C GLY A 132 -6.55 3.40 9.48
N VAL A 133 -5.61 2.79 10.17
CA VAL A 133 -5.70 2.36 11.57
C VAL A 133 -4.38 2.65 12.28
N ALA A 134 -4.41 2.89 13.59
CA ALA A 134 -3.17 2.95 14.36
C ALA A 134 -2.45 1.60 14.32
N GLU A 135 -1.11 1.58 14.26
CA GLU A 135 -0.34 0.33 14.17
C GLU A 135 -0.63 -0.60 15.36
N ASP A 136 -0.73 -0.06 16.58
CA ASP A 136 -1.09 -0.84 17.77
C ASP A 136 -2.44 -1.56 17.62
N SER A 137 -3.41 -0.92 16.95
CA SER A 137 -4.74 -1.50 16.72
C SER A 137 -4.73 -2.68 15.74
N LEU A 138 -3.67 -2.84 14.93
CA LEU A 138 -3.50 -4.04 14.12
C LEU A 138 -3.15 -5.25 14.98
N ARG A 139 -2.40 -5.03 16.06
CA ARG A 139 -1.88 -6.09 16.94
C ARG A 139 -2.85 -6.49 18.05
N LEU A 140 -3.81 -5.62 18.38
CA LEU A 140 -4.80 -5.89 19.42
C LEU A 140 -5.80 -6.99 19.00
N SER A 141 -5.97 -7.99 19.86
CA SER A 141 -6.94 -9.08 19.68
C SER A 141 -8.39 -8.66 19.89
N THR A 142 -8.61 -7.57 20.62
CA THR A 142 -9.93 -7.03 20.97
C THR A 142 -10.65 -6.40 19.79
N VAL A 143 -9.90 -5.81 18.86
CA VAL A 143 -10.42 -5.13 17.68
C VAL A 143 -10.33 -6.07 16.48
N LYS A 144 -11.45 -6.27 15.78
CA LYS A 144 -11.47 -7.12 14.58
C LYS A 144 -11.04 -6.30 13.37
N THR A 145 -9.74 -6.22 13.17
CA THR A 145 -9.14 -5.59 12.00
C THR A 145 -8.81 -6.64 10.94
N PHE A 146 -9.32 -6.44 9.72
CA PHE A 146 -8.98 -7.23 8.54
C PHE A 146 -8.30 -6.34 7.51
N VAL A 147 -7.18 -6.82 6.99
CA VAL A 147 -6.43 -6.16 5.93
C VAL A 147 -6.61 -6.97 4.67
N SER A 148 -6.93 -6.28 3.58
CA SER A 148 -6.95 -6.88 2.25
C SER A 148 -5.91 -6.23 1.35
N GLY A 149 -5.27 -7.03 0.50
CA GLY A 149 -4.22 -6.53 -0.37
C GLY A 149 -3.83 -7.50 -1.47
N GLN A 150 -2.88 -7.07 -2.29
CA GLN A 150 -2.33 -7.86 -3.40
C GLN A 150 -0.85 -8.15 -3.14
N ILE A 151 -0.44 -9.39 -3.39
CA ILE A 151 0.97 -9.77 -3.26
C ILE A 151 1.75 -9.15 -4.40
N LEU A 152 2.86 -8.49 -4.08
CA LEU A 152 3.79 -7.93 -5.04
C LEU A 152 4.60 -9.03 -5.71
N GLN A 153 4.80 -8.91 -7.02
CA GLN A 153 5.74 -9.77 -7.74
C GLN A 153 7.14 -9.19 -7.62
N MET A 154 8.04 -9.94 -6.98
CA MET A 154 9.42 -9.52 -6.75
C MET A 154 10.37 -10.37 -7.59
N MET A 155 11.46 -9.77 -8.07
CA MET A 155 12.54 -10.46 -8.76
C MET A 155 13.88 -10.18 -8.07
N PRO A 156 14.82 -11.15 -8.06
CA PRO A 156 16.17 -10.86 -7.60
C PRO A 156 16.82 -9.88 -8.58
N THR A 157 17.46 -8.84 -8.07
CA THR A 157 18.33 -8.00 -8.89
C THR A 157 19.46 -8.86 -9.42
N ALA A 158 19.71 -8.90 -10.72
CA ALA A 158 20.92 -9.49 -11.28
C ALA A 158 21.98 -8.40 -11.35
N THR A 159 23.08 -8.51 -10.61
CA THR A 159 24.27 -7.68 -10.83
C THR A 159 25.32 -8.57 -11.45
N HIS A 160 25.25 -8.72 -12.76
CA HIS A 160 26.42 -9.09 -13.55
C HIS A 160 26.98 -7.80 -14.10
N ASP A 161 28.26 -7.53 -13.85
CA ASP A 161 29.00 -6.62 -14.71
C ASP A 161 29.06 -7.24 -16.12
N ASP A 162 29.25 -6.41 -17.15
CA ASP A 162 29.47 -6.86 -18.53
C ASP A 162 30.64 -7.87 -18.64
N ASP A 163 31.54 -7.90 -17.64
CA ASP A 163 32.65 -8.84 -17.50
C ASP A 163 32.28 -10.17 -16.79
N GLY A 164 31.01 -10.40 -16.48
CA GLY A 164 30.50 -11.63 -15.86
C GLY A 164 30.80 -11.76 -14.36
N ASN A 165 31.49 -10.80 -13.75
CA ASN A 165 31.81 -10.81 -12.33
C ASN A 165 30.66 -10.26 -11.47
N PRO A 166 30.42 -10.82 -10.27
CA PRO A 166 29.43 -10.30 -9.34
C PRO A 166 29.92 -8.98 -8.70
N THR A 167 29.30 -7.86 -9.07
CA THR A 167 29.68 -6.50 -8.63
C THR A 167 29.36 -6.21 -7.17
N LEU A 168 28.29 -6.80 -6.65
CA LEU A 168 27.83 -6.57 -5.28
C LEU A 168 28.26 -7.72 -4.37
N PRO A 169 28.71 -7.44 -3.13
CA PRO A 169 28.92 -8.47 -2.13
C PRO A 169 27.65 -9.30 -1.98
N ALA A 170 27.79 -10.62 -1.78
CA ALA A 170 26.66 -11.52 -1.51
C ALA A 170 25.74 -11.02 -0.37
N MET A 171 26.27 -10.17 0.51
CA MET A 171 25.53 -9.52 1.61
C MET A 171 24.50 -8.48 1.15
N GLN A 172 24.52 -8.03 -0.11
CA GLN A 172 23.59 -7.00 -0.61
C GLN A 172 22.62 -7.56 -1.65
N GLN A 173 22.12 -8.78 -1.45
CA GLN A 173 21.01 -9.27 -2.28
C GLN A 173 19.79 -8.37 -2.09
N LEU A 174 19.27 -7.85 -3.20
CA LEU A 174 18.08 -7.02 -3.25
C LEU A 174 16.97 -7.73 -4.03
N LEU A 175 15.74 -7.68 -3.52
CA LEU A 175 14.52 -8.02 -4.23
C LEU A 175 13.90 -6.76 -4.79
N LEU A 176 13.70 -6.74 -6.10
CA LEU A 176 13.12 -5.64 -6.87
C LEU A 176 11.65 -5.91 -7.13
N TRP A 177 10.79 -4.92 -6.87
CA TRP A 177 9.41 -5.00 -7.30
C TRP A 177 9.29 -4.80 -8.81
N THR A 178 8.60 -5.72 -9.49
CA THR A 178 8.45 -5.68 -10.95
C THR A 178 7.37 -4.70 -11.43
N GLY A 179 6.78 -3.91 -10.55
CA GLY A 179 5.59 -3.09 -10.86
C GLY A 179 4.33 -3.92 -11.12
N SER A 180 4.39 -5.25 -10.92
CA SER A 180 3.29 -6.19 -11.12
C SER A 180 2.93 -6.90 -9.81
N TYR A 181 1.78 -7.58 -9.83
CA TYR A 181 1.26 -8.33 -8.70
C TYR A 181 1.21 -9.82 -9.04
N CYS A 182 1.49 -10.67 -8.06
CA CYS A 182 1.42 -12.12 -8.22
C CYS A 182 0.00 -12.57 -8.57
N LYS A 183 -0.10 -13.45 -9.56
CA LYS A 183 -1.34 -14.14 -9.92
C LYS A 183 -1.32 -15.50 -9.24
N LEU A 184 -1.82 -15.54 -8.01
CA LEU A 184 -1.96 -16.81 -7.30
C LEU A 184 -3.04 -17.68 -7.98
N ALA A 185 -2.88 -18.99 -7.96
CA ALA A 185 -3.95 -19.89 -8.39
C ALA A 185 -5.02 -19.98 -7.29
N PRO A 186 -6.33 -19.95 -7.63
CA PRO A 186 -7.36 -20.21 -6.64
C PRO A 186 -7.22 -21.64 -6.11
N LEU A 187 -7.35 -21.81 -4.79
CA LEU A 187 -7.40 -23.13 -4.18
C LEU A 187 -8.50 -23.95 -4.85
N LYS A 188 -8.14 -25.09 -5.44
CA LYS A 188 -9.13 -26.04 -5.99
C LYS A 188 -10.02 -26.45 -4.82
N ARG A 189 -11.27 -25.98 -4.80
CA ARG A 189 -12.25 -26.40 -3.79
C ARG A 189 -12.33 -27.92 -3.85
N LYS A 190 -11.81 -28.61 -2.83
CA LYS A 190 -12.16 -30.02 -2.61
C LYS A 190 -13.69 -30.06 -2.58
N LYS A 191 -14.27 -30.86 -3.46
CA LYS A 191 -15.71 -31.04 -3.62
C LYS A 191 -16.28 -31.56 -2.29
N LYS A 192 -16.61 -30.66 -1.36
CA LYS A 192 -17.12 -31.05 -0.04
C LYS A 192 -18.57 -31.50 -0.20
N SER A 193 -18.81 -32.74 0.17
CA SER A 193 -20.11 -33.32 0.49
C SER A 193 -20.81 -32.46 1.55
N ASN A 194 -22.13 -32.35 1.45
CA ASN A 194 -23.02 -31.55 2.28
C ASN A 194 -22.72 -31.68 3.79
N SER A 195 -22.01 -30.71 4.38
CA SER A 195 -22.10 -30.44 5.81
C SER A 195 -21.95 -28.94 6.07
N SER A 196 -22.99 -28.38 6.67
CA SER A 196 -23.16 -26.99 7.02
C SER A 196 -22.42 -26.68 8.32
N ALA A 197 -21.21 -26.14 8.22
CA ALA A 197 -20.58 -25.42 9.32
C ALA A 197 -19.83 -24.21 8.75
N GLN A 198 -20.34 -23.04 9.07
CA GLN A 198 -19.89 -21.74 8.60
C GLN A 198 -18.66 -21.29 9.38
N THR A 199 -17.51 -21.88 9.08
CA THR A 199 -16.21 -21.35 9.51
C THR A 199 -15.87 -20.17 8.59
N SER A 200 -15.45 -19.04 9.15
CA SER A 200 -15.03 -17.83 8.44
C SER A 200 -13.85 -18.14 7.51
N THR A 201 -14.16 -18.59 6.30
CA THR A 201 -13.20 -19.03 5.31
C THR A 201 -12.68 -17.82 4.56
N MET A 202 -11.36 -17.66 4.57
CA MET A 202 -10.64 -16.67 3.77
C MET A 202 -11.09 -16.81 2.30
N SER A 203 -11.86 -15.85 1.81
CA SER A 203 -12.43 -15.90 0.47
C SER A 203 -11.51 -15.21 -0.52
N VAL A 204 -11.14 -15.93 -1.57
CA VAL A 204 -10.22 -15.47 -2.61
C VAL A 204 -10.99 -15.07 -3.87
N SER A 205 -10.84 -13.83 -4.34
CA SER A 205 -11.48 -13.30 -5.57
C SER A 205 -10.64 -13.55 -6.83
N ARG A 206 -11.28 -13.78 -8.00
CA ARG A 206 -10.67 -14.32 -9.22
C ARG A 206 -9.92 -13.30 -10.13
N LYS A 207 -10.09 -11.99 -9.95
CA LYS A 207 -9.62 -10.99 -10.95
C LYS A 207 -8.28 -10.30 -10.66
N ALA A 208 -7.79 -10.44 -9.46
CA ALA A 208 -6.42 -10.27 -9.01
C ALA A 208 -6.51 -10.81 -7.59
N LEU A 209 -5.59 -11.67 -7.17
CA LEU A 209 -5.85 -12.48 -6.00
C LEU A 209 -5.68 -11.63 -4.74
N ILE A 210 -6.76 -10.92 -4.37
CA ILE A 210 -6.84 -10.12 -3.16
C ILE A 210 -6.91 -11.10 -2.00
N ILE A 211 -5.89 -11.04 -1.15
CA ILE A 211 -5.85 -11.79 0.09
C ILE A 211 -6.48 -10.93 1.18
N ARG A 212 -7.37 -11.52 1.97
CA ARG A 212 -7.95 -10.90 3.16
C ARG A 212 -7.48 -11.66 4.39
N ILE A 213 -6.81 -10.97 5.30
CA ILE A 213 -6.08 -11.51 6.46
C ILE A 213 -6.38 -10.68 7.71
N SER A 214 -6.12 -11.26 8.87
CA SER A 214 -6.21 -10.54 10.14
C SER A 214 -5.09 -9.50 10.24
N GLY A 215 -5.37 -8.34 10.82
CA GLY A 215 -4.33 -7.34 11.14
C GLY A 215 -3.23 -7.89 12.05
N GLN A 216 -3.57 -8.87 12.89
CA GLN A 216 -2.64 -9.47 13.86
C GLN A 216 -1.61 -10.41 13.22
N THR A 217 -1.79 -10.76 11.94
CA THR A 217 -0.89 -11.68 11.21
C THR A 217 -0.01 -10.94 10.20
N ILE A 218 -0.02 -9.61 10.22
CA ILE A 218 0.80 -8.78 9.34
C ILE A 218 1.82 -7.99 10.12
N HIS A 219 2.93 -7.67 9.45
CA HIS A 219 3.93 -6.75 9.92
C HIS A 219 4.00 -5.56 8.97
N PRO A 220 3.58 -4.35 9.38
CA PRO A 220 3.74 -3.14 8.56
C PRO A 220 5.18 -2.95 8.12
N LEU A 221 5.38 -2.63 6.85
CA LEU A 221 6.70 -2.46 6.26
C LEU A 221 6.99 -0.97 6.10
N ASN A 222 7.72 -0.38 7.05
CA ASN A 222 8.33 0.94 6.90
C ASN A 222 9.66 0.81 6.14
N LEU A 223 9.59 0.28 4.92
CA LEU A 223 10.76 0.12 4.09
C LEU A 223 11.13 1.48 3.51
N ARG A 224 12.37 1.90 3.74
CA ARG A 224 12.95 2.99 2.96
C ARG A 224 13.03 2.54 1.51
N ILE A 225 12.10 3.03 0.70
CA ILE A 225 12.01 2.70 -0.71
C ILE A 225 13.09 3.48 -1.44
N GLU A 226 14.11 2.75 -1.88
CA GLU A 226 15.21 3.26 -2.68
C GLU A 226 14.78 3.29 -4.15
N SER A 227 14.88 4.48 -4.76
CA SER A 227 14.60 4.64 -6.19
C SER A 227 15.59 3.81 -7.00
N THR A 228 15.06 3.03 -7.93
CA THR A 228 15.81 2.11 -8.81
C THR A 228 16.43 2.80 -10.01
N SER A 229 16.56 4.12 -10.00
CA SER A 229 17.24 4.88 -11.06
C SER A 229 18.69 4.42 -11.29
N HIS A 230 19.28 3.70 -10.34
CA HIS A 230 20.60 3.09 -10.42
C HIS A 230 20.62 1.67 -11.04
N LEU A 231 19.46 1.06 -11.28
CA LEU A 231 19.38 -0.25 -11.92
C LEU A 231 19.47 -0.11 -13.45
N PRO A 232 20.17 -1.04 -14.14
CA PRO A 232 20.28 -0.98 -15.59
C PRO A 232 18.89 -1.02 -16.26
N PRO A 233 18.67 -0.27 -17.36
CA PRO A 233 17.38 -0.21 -18.06
C PRO A 233 16.86 -1.56 -18.54
N THR A 234 17.75 -2.55 -18.73
CA THR A 234 17.41 -3.93 -19.09
C THR A 234 16.64 -4.67 -18.00
N LEU A 235 16.73 -4.20 -16.75
CA LEU A 235 16.01 -4.75 -15.59
C LEU A 235 14.74 -3.98 -15.27
N TRP A 236 14.43 -2.91 -16.01
CA TRP A 236 13.22 -2.13 -15.75
C TRP A 236 11.99 -2.89 -16.27
N PRO A 237 10.92 -2.96 -15.48
CA PRO A 237 9.66 -3.47 -15.99
C PRO A 237 9.16 -2.60 -17.13
N ILE A 238 8.65 -3.26 -18.18
CA ILE A 238 8.19 -2.65 -19.44
C ILE A 238 7.15 -1.52 -19.22
N HIS A 239 6.47 -1.52 -18.06
CA HIS A 239 5.33 -0.65 -17.77
C HIS A 239 5.44 0.19 -16.49
N SER A 240 6.61 0.25 -15.83
CA SER A 240 6.73 1.07 -14.62
C SER A 240 7.87 2.07 -14.73
N THR A 241 7.54 3.35 -14.60
CA THR A 241 8.50 4.45 -14.50
C THR A 241 9.13 4.55 -13.10
N GLU A 242 8.54 3.90 -12.11
CA GLU A 242 9.02 3.86 -10.73
C GLU A 242 9.02 2.41 -10.23
N THR A 243 10.18 1.88 -9.88
CA THR A 243 10.30 0.64 -9.12
C THR A 243 11.12 0.88 -7.87
N TRP A 244 11.10 -0.10 -6.98
CA TRP A 244 11.84 -0.02 -5.72
C TRP A 244 12.37 -1.38 -5.34
N ALA A 245 13.45 -1.38 -4.57
CA ALA A 245 14.11 -2.59 -4.11
C ALA A 245 14.16 -2.64 -2.57
N VAL A 246 14.24 -3.86 -2.05
CA VAL A 246 14.40 -4.13 -0.62
C VAL A 246 15.52 -5.14 -0.38
N SER A 247 16.30 -4.91 0.67
CA SER A 247 17.37 -5.83 1.09
C SER A 247 16.81 -7.13 1.67
N VAL A 248 17.35 -8.25 1.21
CA VAL A 248 17.02 -9.60 1.73
C VAL A 248 17.35 -9.72 3.21
N ILE A 249 18.40 -9.06 3.70
CA ILE A 249 18.76 -9.06 5.14
C ILE A 249 17.64 -8.42 5.98
N LYS A 250 17.12 -7.28 5.53
CA LYS A 250 15.98 -6.61 6.21
C LYS A 250 14.74 -7.50 6.21
N LEU A 251 14.46 -8.16 5.09
CA LEU A 251 13.34 -9.10 5.01
C LEU A 251 13.52 -10.32 5.91
N SER A 252 14.75 -10.80 6.13
CA SER A 252 15.00 -11.90 7.07
C SER A 252 14.60 -11.53 8.50
N ALA A 253 14.96 -10.33 8.95
CA ALA A 253 14.54 -9.85 10.28
C ALA A 253 13.01 -9.73 10.40
N VAL A 254 12.33 -9.35 9.30
CA VAL A 254 10.86 -9.32 9.25
C VAL A 254 10.26 -10.74 9.31
N VAL A 255 10.89 -11.73 8.68
CA VAL A 255 10.47 -13.13 8.77
C VAL A 255 10.53 -13.62 10.22
N ASP A 256 11.61 -13.31 10.93
CA ASP A 256 11.77 -13.70 12.34
C ASP A 256 10.68 -13.06 13.21
N ALA A 257 10.43 -11.76 13.04
CA ALA A 257 9.36 -11.05 13.75
C ALA A 257 7.96 -11.60 13.44
N LEU A 258 7.70 -12.00 12.19
CA LEU A 258 6.43 -12.63 11.80
C LEU A 258 6.26 -14.02 12.40
N TRP A 259 7.34 -14.77 12.57
CA TRP A 259 7.29 -16.07 13.25
C TRP A 259 6.96 -15.92 14.72
N GLU A 260 7.64 -15.01 15.42
CA GLU A 260 7.32 -14.67 16.81
C GLU A 260 5.84 -14.27 16.96
N LEU A 261 5.33 -13.44 16.04
CA LEU A 261 3.93 -13.02 16.02
C LEU A 261 2.96 -14.19 15.77
N THR A 262 3.33 -15.11 14.89
CA THR A 262 2.51 -16.28 14.57
C THR A 262 2.45 -17.26 15.74
N GLU A 263 3.58 -17.49 16.42
CA GLU A 263 3.67 -18.32 17.61
C GLU A 263 2.89 -17.72 18.78
N LEU A 264 3.07 -16.42 19.04
CA LEU A 264 2.38 -15.70 20.13
C LEU A 264 0.86 -15.77 20.00
N ASN A 265 0.37 -15.66 18.76
CA ASN A 265 -1.07 -15.70 18.48
C ASN A 265 -1.63 -17.12 18.32
N GLN A 266 -0.79 -18.17 18.48
CA GLN A 266 -1.14 -19.56 18.15
C GLN A 266 -1.76 -19.68 16.74
N ALA A 267 -1.30 -18.82 15.83
CA ALA A 267 -1.96 -18.50 14.57
C ALA A 267 -1.47 -19.38 13.40
N ASN A 268 -0.82 -20.51 13.69
CA ASN A 268 -0.32 -21.43 12.66
C ASN A 268 -1.45 -21.91 11.71
N SER A 269 -2.68 -22.05 12.21
CA SER A 269 -3.87 -22.39 11.42
C SER A 269 -4.45 -21.23 10.61
N HIS A 270 -4.03 -19.99 10.91
CA HIS A 270 -4.50 -18.76 10.29
C HIS A 270 -3.60 -18.26 9.15
N VAL A 271 -2.48 -18.94 8.90
CA VAL A 271 -1.62 -18.65 7.75
C VAL A 271 -2.44 -18.88 6.48
N PRO A 272 -2.65 -17.84 5.65
CA PRO A 272 -3.40 -17.99 4.41
C PRO A 272 -2.73 -19.03 3.50
N LYS A 273 -3.57 -19.86 2.87
CA LYS A 273 -3.12 -20.85 1.90
C LYS A 273 -3.35 -20.33 0.49
N CYS A 274 -2.33 -20.36 -0.34
CA CYS A 274 -2.44 -20.10 -1.77
C CYS A 274 -2.13 -21.36 -2.58
N GLY A 275 -2.65 -21.43 -3.82
CA GLY A 275 -2.26 -22.50 -4.73
C GLY A 275 -0.80 -22.35 -5.15
N GLY A 276 -0.10 -23.48 -5.28
CA GLY A 276 1.34 -23.57 -5.49
C GLY A 276 1.95 -22.89 -6.70
N ASP A 277 1.26 -22.94 -7.84
CA ASP A 277 1.81 -22.46 -9.09
C ASP A 277 1.42 -21.00 -9.31
N SER A 278 2.25 -20.09 -8.82
CA SER A 278 2.13 -18.68 -9.17
C SER A 278 3.42 -18.17 -9.80
N ASP A 279 3.26 -17.38 -10.87
CA ASP A 279 4.38 -16.75 -11.54
C ASP A 279 4.95 -15.66 -10.62
N GLY A 280 6.16 -15.90 -10.09
CA GLY A 280 6.87 -14.98 -9.21
C GLY A 280 6.62 -15.11 -7.70
N PHE A 281 5.91 -16.14 -7.23
CA PHE A 281 5.84 -16.46 -5.80
C PHE A 281 5.82 -17.98 -5.54
N PRO A 282 6.57 -18.52 -4.53
CA PRO A 282 7.48 -17.83 -3.62
C PRO A 282 8.61 -17.07 -4.31
N TYR A 283 9.12 -16.01 -3.67
CA TYR A 283 10.18 -15.19 -4.26
C TYR A 283 11.45 -16.02 -4.44
N LYS A 284 12.08 -15.92 -5.61
CA LYS A 284 13.34 -16.61 -5.90
C LYS A 284 14.53 -15.72 -5.59
N LEU A 285 15.54 -16.30 -4.97
CA LEU A 285 16.86 -15.72 -4.79
C LEU A 285 17.74 -16.00 -6.01
N ARG A 286 18.92 -15.37 -6.04
CA ARG A 286 19.87 -15.48 -7.17
C ARG A 286 20.39 -16.89 -7.40
N ASP A 287 20.57 -17.65 -6.34
CA ASP A 287 21.02 -19.04 -6.37
C ASP A 287 19.91 -20.02 -6.83
N GLY A 288 18.73 -19.51 -7.20
CA GLY A 288 17.58 -20.31 -7.59
C GLY A 288 16.82 -20.90 -6.40
N THR A 289 17.29 -20.69 -5.17
CA THR A 289 16.53 -21.05 -3.98
C THR A 289 15.36 -20.09 -3.80
N PHE A 290 14.35 -20.54 -3.08
CA PHE A 290 13.25 -19.67 -2.70
C PHE A 290 13.59 -18.94 -1.41
N PHE A 291 13.15 -17.69 -1.28
CA PHE A 291 13.12 -16.97 -0.02
C PHE A 291 12.00 -17.57 0.85
N VAL A 292 12.29 -18.75 1.41
CA VAL A 292 11.41 -19.51 2.30
C VAL A 292 11.84 -19.22 3.73
N SER A 293 10.89 -19.08 4.64
CA SER A 293 11.23 -19.04 6.05
C SER A 293 11.73 -20.43 6.46
N HIS A 294 12.95 -20.54 6.97
CA HIS A 294 13.50 -21.83 7.41
C HIS A 294 12.60 -22.44 8.50
N GLY A 295 12.25 -23.73 8.36
CA GLY A 295 11.94 -24.56 9.53
C GLY A 295 10.61 -25.30 9.57
N VAL A 296 9.58 -24.96 8.77
CA VAL A 296 8.26 -25.62 8.91
C VAL A 296 7.71 -26.07 7.56
N VAL A 297 7.67 -27.39 7.37
CA VAL A 297 6.86 -28.01 6.33
C VAL A 297 5.41 -28.00 6.82
N CYS A 298 4.50 -27.33 6.12
CA CYS A 298 3.07 -27.43 6.40
C CYS A 298 2.71 -28.93 6.34
N THR A 299 2.43 -29.57 7.49
CA THR A 299 2.10 -30.99 7.49
C THR A 299 0.73 -31.17 6.86
N GLN A 300 0.51 -32.30 6.20
CA GLN A 300 -0.73 -32.54 5.45
C GLN A 300 -1.99 -32.59 6.34
N ALA A 301 -1.82 -32.71 7.66
CA ALA A 301 -2.90 -32.60 8.64
C ALA A 301 -3.43 -31.16 8.78
N ASP A 302 -2.60 -30.17 8.44
CA ASP A 302 -2.92 -28.75 8.53
C ASP A 302 -3.48 -28.18 7.22
N LEU A 303 -3.56 -28.97 6.13
CA LEU A 303 -4.00 -28.58 4.77
C LEU A 303 -5.48 -28.85 4.48
#